data_AF-A0A091NTZ4-F1
#
_entry.id   AF-A0A091NTZ4-F1
#
_cell.length_a   1.000
_cell.length_b   1.000
_cell.length_c   1.000
_cell.angle_alpha   90.00
_cell.angle_beta   90.00
_cell.angle_gamma   90.00
#
_symmetry.space_group_name_H-M   'P 1'
#
loop_
_entity.id
_entity.type
_entity.pdbx_description
1 polymer ?
#
loop_
_entity_poly.entity_id
_entity_poly.type
_entity_poly.pdbx_seq_one_letter_code
_entity_poly.pdbx_strand_id
1 'polypeptide(L)' 'LGALVCDMEAETIPASDPGILENLKLCPVLTGAQQDALNAVLLAGGTAYGDPSSWDLQTLESLGPLVLALNQTTLRLV' A
#
# COMPACT_ATOMS: atom_id res chain seq x y z
N LEU A 1 -15.92 -5.48 -3.81
CA LEU A 1 -15.54 -4.73 -2.59
C LEU A 1 -14.71 -3.47 -2.88
N GLY A 2 -14.22 -3.25 -4.10
CA GLY A 2 -13.27 -2.17 -4.42
C GLY A 2 -13.69 -0.73 -4.11
N ALA A 3 -14.98 -0.36 -4.15
CA ALA A 3 -15.41 0.99 -3.79
C ALA A 3 -15.48 1.21 -2.26
N LEU A 4 -15.83 0.16 -1.50
CA LEU A 4 -15.99 0.24 -0.04
C LEU A 4 -14.64 0.31 0.70
N VAL A 5 -13.56 -0.14 0.07
CA VAL A 5 -12.22 -0.08 0.67
C VAL A 5 -11.72 1.36 0.79
N CYS A 6 -12.22 2.27 -0.05
CA CYS A 6 -11.79 3.67 -0.05
C CYS A 6 -12.35 4.45 1.13
N ASP A 7 -13.49 4.00 1.67
CA ASP A 7 -14.13 4.54 2.86
C ASP A 7 -13.68 3.81 4.15
N MET A 8 -12.75 2.84 4.03
CA MET A 8 -12.25 2.08 5.17
C MET A 8 -11.42 2.99 6.11
N GLU A 9 -11.68 2.87 7.41
CA GLU A 9 -10.86 3.51 8.45
C GLU A 9 -9.41 3.05 8.35
N ALA A 10 -8.46 4.00 8.45
CA ALA A 10 -7.05 3.73 8.23
C ALA A 10 -6.50 2.66 9.19
N GLU A 11 -7.02 2.63 10.41
CA GLU A 11 -6.66 1.68 11.47
C GLU A 11 -7.04 0.23 11.13
N THR A 12 -7.98 0.04 10.20
CA THR A 12 -8.42 -1.30 9.75
C THR A 12 -7.48 -1.88 8.70
N ILE A 13 -6.72 -1.05 7.97
CA ILE A 13 -5.85 -1.49 6.87
C ILE A 13 -4.76 -2.44 7.37
N PRO A 14 -3.99 -2.15 8.45
CA PRO A 14 -2.92 -3.05 8.91
C PRO A 14 -3.43 -4.35 9.52
N ALA A 15 -4.68 -4.38 9.98
CA ALA A 15 -5.31 -5.58 10.53
C ALA A 15 -5.98 -6.46 9.45
N SER A 16 -6.06 -5.97 8.21
CA SER A 16 -6.66 -6.67 7.09
C SER A 16 -5.68 -7.67 6.47
N ASP A 17 -6.23 -8.61 5.69
CA ASP A 17 -5.39 -9.48 4.85
C ASP A 17 -4.51 -8.65 3.91
N PRO A 18 -3.22 -8.99 3.69
CA PRO A 18 -2.32 -8.22 2.83
C PRO A 18 -2.83 -8.01 1.39
N GLY A 19 -3.74 -8.86 0.91
CA GLY A 19 -4.45 -8.66 -0.36
C GLY A 19 -5.33 -7.41 -0.40
N ILE A 20 -5.55 -6.72 0.73
CA ILE A 20 -6.27 -5.44 0.79
C ILE A 20 -5.62 -4.37 -0.08
N LEU A 21 -4.30 -4.45 -0.31
CA LEU A 21 -3.56 -3.53 -1.17
C LEU A 21 -4.09 -3.56 -2.62
N GLU A 22 -4.50 -4.72 -3.13
CA GLU A 22 -5.09 -4.83 -4.47
C GLU A 22 -6.42 -4.08 -4.58
N ASN A 23 -7.18 -4.02 -3.49
CA ASN A 23 -8.41 -3.25 -3.44
C ASN A 23 -8.12 -1.75 -3.31
N LEU A 24 -7.11 -1.35 -2.52
CA LEU A 24 -6.72 0.05 -2.36
C LEU A 24 -6.23 0.69 -3.67
N LYS A 25 -5.66 -0.10 -4.60
CA LYS A 25 -5.32 0.38 -5.96
C LYS A 25 -6.52 0.98 -6.72
N LEU A 26 -7.73 0.54 -6.38
CA LEU A 26 -8.96 0.97 -7.04
C LEU A 26 -9.46 2.33 -6.51
N CYS A 27 -8.85 2.85 -5.44
CA CYS A 27 -9.25 4.12 -4.86
C CYS A 27 -8.73 5.30 -5.67
N PRO A 28 -9.61 6.23 -6.10
CA PRO A 28 -9.18 7.43 -6.81
C PRO A 28 -8.24 8.31 -5.98
N VAL A 29 -8.44 8.32 -4.66
CA VAL A 29 -7.62 9.05 -3.69
C VAL A 29 -7.60 8.28 -2.38
N LEU A 30 -6.44 8.24 -1.73
CA LEU A 30 -6.29 7.77 -0.35
C LEU A 30 -6.09 8.99 0.56
N THR A 31 -6.74 8.99 1.71
CA THR A 31 -6.49 10.00 2.75
C THR A 31 -5.07 9.86 3.31
N GLY A 32 -4.52 10.92 3.92
CA GLY A 32 -3.18 10.87 4.51
C GLY A 32 -3.02 9.71 5.51
N ALA A 33 -4.02 9.50 6.37
CA ALA A 33 -4.02 8.39 7.32
C ALA A 33 -4.01 7.01 6.63
N GLN A 34 -4.78 6.84 5.55
CA GLN A 34 -4.76 5.60 4.76
C GLN A 34 -3.41 5.39 4.05
N GLN A 35 -2.74 6.46 3.59
CA GLN A 35 -1.40 6.38 3.02
C GLN A 35 -0.37 5.97 4.08
N ASP A 36 -0.46 6.50 5.30
CA ASP A 36 0.43 6.10 6.40
C ASP A 36 0.24 4.61 6.76
N ALA A 37 -1.02 4.17 6.85
CA ALA A 37 -1.35 2.77 7.11
C ALA A 37 -0.87 1.83 5.98
N LEU A 38 -1.06 2.24 4.72
CA LEU A 38 -0.52 1.55 3.54
C LEU A 38 1.00 1.37 3.64
N ASN A 39 1.74 2.43 3.94
CA ASN A 39 3.20 2.37 4.06
C ASN A 39 3.63 1.47 5.23
N ALA A 40 2.90 1.48 6.35
CA ALA A 40 3.19 0.56 7.46
C ALA A 40 3.03 -0.92 7.04
N VAL A 41 2.00 -1.25 6.25
CA VAL A 41 1.80 -2.60 5.70
C VAL A 41 2.90 -2.99 4.73
N LEU A 42 3.30 -2.09 3.82
CA LEU A 42 4.37 -2.34 2.87
C LEU A 42 5.73 -2.54 3.56
N LEU A 43 6.05 -1.72 4.55
CA LEU A 43 7.30 -1.80 5.33
C LEU A 43 7.40 -3.09 6.17
N ALA A 44 6.27 -3.69 6.55
CA ALA A 44 6.27 -4.97 7.27
C ALA A 44 6.76 -6.15 6.40
N GLY A 45 6.81 -5.99 5.07
CA GLY A 45 7.36 -6.97 4.13
C GLY A 45 6.50 -8.25 3.93
N GLY A 46 5.41 -8.42 4.70
CA GLY A 46 4.51 -9.57 4.64
C GLY A 46 3.48 -9.53 3.50
N THR A 47 3.71 -8.70 2.48
CA THR A 47 2.80 -8.54 1.33
C THR A 47 3.30 -9.34 0.13
N ALA A 48 2.49 -9.44 -0.93
CA ALA A 48 2.93 -10.05 -2.19
C ALA A 48 4.11 -9.30 -2.85
N TYR A 49 4.40 -8.06 -2.43
CA TYR A 49 5.51 -7.25 -2.92
C TYR A 49 6.82 -7.53 -2.19
N GLY A 50 6.79 -8.23 -1.05
CA GLY A 50 7.96 -8.48 -0.22
C GLY A 50 8.51 -7.21 0.46
N ASP A 51 9.75 -7.29 0.93
CA ASP A 51 10.45 -6.19 1.60
C ASP A 51 10.77 -5.07 0.58
N PRO A 52 10.53 -3.79 0.90
CA PRO A 52 10.84 -2.67 0.01
C PRO A 52 12.27 -2.62 -0.51
N SER A 53 13.25 -3.12 0.26
CA SER A 53 14.65 -3.18 -0.17
C SER A 53 14.95 -4.18 -1.29
N SER A 54 14.00 -5.05 -1.62
CA SER A 54 14.10 -5.97 -2.75
C SER A 54 13.22 -5.58 -3.93
N TRP A 55 12.57 -4.42 -3.90
CA TRP A 55 11.68 -4.01 -4.98
C TRP A 55 12.48 -3.66 -6.24
N ASP A 56 12.03 -4.20 -7.35
CA ASP A 56 12.52 -3.85 -8.68
C ASP A 56 11.44 -3.11 -9.47
N LEU A 57 11.75 -2.81 -10.73
CA LEU A 57 10.82 -2.13 -11.62
C LEU A 57 9.51 -2.92 -11.80
N GLN A 58 9.56 -4.26 -11.81
CA GLN A 58 8.37 -5.09 -11.94
C GLN A 58 7.48 -4.99 -10.70
N THR A 59 8.08 -4.95 -9.50
CA THR A 59 7.34 -4.75 -8.24
C THR A 59 6.69 -3.37 -8.21
N LEU A 60 7.40 -2.32 -8.63
CA LEU A 60 6.86 -0.95 -8.72
C LEU A 60 5.71 -0.84 -9.74
N GLU A 61 5.84 -1.48 -10.90
CA GLU A 61 4.76 -1.58 -11.88
C GLU A 61 3.55 -2.32 -11.29
N SER A 62 3.81 -3.40 -10.55
CA SER A 62 2.76 -4.19 -9.90
C SER A 62 2.03 -3.41 -8.81
N LEU A 63 2.72 -2.54 -8.04
CA LEU A 63 2.11 -1.63 -7.08
C LEU A 63 1.12 -0.64 -7.74
N GLY A 64 1.39 -0.27 -9.00
CA GLY A 64 0.49 0.56 -9.80
C GLY A 64 0.25 1.94 -9.17
N PRO A 65 -1.01 2.41 -9.06
CA PRO A 65 -1.31 3.74 -8.52
C PRO A 65 -0.81 3.98 -7.10
N LEU A 66 -0.61 2.92 -6.31
CA LEU A 66 -0.14 3.02 -4.93
C LEU A 66 1.28 3.57 -4.82
N VAL A 67 2.07 3.53 -5.89
CA VAL A 67 3.40 4.16 -5.93
C VAL A 67 3.33 5.65 -5.57
N LEU A 68 2.23 6.33 -5.93
CA LEU A 68 2.03 7.75 -5.63
C LEU A 68 1.71 8.04 -4.16
N ALA A 69 1.39 7.00 -3.39
CA ALA A 69 1.09 7.08 -1.95
C ALA A 69 2.29 6.67 -1.08
N LEU A 70 3.45 6.33 -1.68
CA LEU A 70 4.64 5.98 -0.92
C LEU A 70 5.22 7.20 -0.21
N ASN A 71 5.54 7.02 1.07
CA ASN A 71 6.21 8.06 1.85
C ASN A 71 7.74 7.98 1.72
N GLN A 72 8.42 8.99 2.24
CA GLN A 72 9.88 9.12 2.13
C GLN A 72 10.64 7.98 2.83
N THR A 73 10.06 7.34 3.84
CA THR A 73 10.69 6.20 4.53
C THR A 73 10.70 4.98 3.60
N THR A 74 9.57 4.65 2.99
CA THR A 74 9.47 3.53 2.05
C THR A 74 10.31 3.78 0.80
N LEU A 75 10.25 4.98 0.22
CA LEU A 75 11.01 5.34 -0.99
C LEU A 75 12.53 5.31 -0.80
N ARG A 76 13.04 5.42 0.42
CA ARG A 76 14.48 5.32 0.71
C ARG A 76 15.01 3.89 0.69
N LEU A 77 14.11 2.91 0.77
CA LEU A 77 14.47 1.49 0.77
C LEU A 77 14.49 0.92 -0.65
N VAL A 78 13.69 1.49 -1.55
CA VAL A 78 13.59 1.11 -2.97
C VAL A 78 14.82 1.56 -3.75
#